data_AF-A0A9D8VWM9-F1
#
_entry.id   AF-A0A9D8VWM9-F1
#
_cell.length_a   1.000
_cell.length_b   1.000
_cell.length_c   1.000
_cell.angle_alpha   90.00
_cell.angle_beta   90.00
_cell.angle_gamma   90.00
#
_symmetry.space_group_name_H-M   'P 1'
#
loop_
_entity.id
_entity.type
_entity.pdbx_description
1 polymer ?
#
loop_
_entity_poly.entity_id
_entity_poly.type
_entity_poly.pdbx_seq_one_letter_code
_entity_poly.pdbx_strand_id
1 'polypeptide(L)'
;MLQSLQNPKIRQDERLSELATLQVRHTDAANGYDAGLQNADETIKPVLRRLSDMHRHFAEQTARILVAHNGEPDPDGSWLSWVHRSVMAARGMIDGLGTDIIPGLIDGEKRVLEQIDRALEQTHWADDERRVLISQRDRIEAELAELNGMQLDRDGVGS
;
A
#
# COMPACT_ATOMS: atom_id res chain seq x y z
N MET A 1 -8.63 48.43 -7.99
CA MET A 1 -8.46 47.38 -9.00
C MET A 1 -7.86 46.18 -8.29
N LEU A 2 -8.69 45.21 -7.90
CA LEU A 2 -8.28 44.08 -7.06
C LEU A 2 -7.41 43.13 -7.90
N GLN A 3 -6.19 42.87 -7.41
CA GLN A 3 -5.30 41.86 -7.97
C GLN A 3 -6.02 40.51 -7.92
N SER A 4 -6.03 39.84 -9.07
CA SER A 4 -6.52 38.47 -9.21
C SER A 4 -5.67 37.56 -8.32
N LEU A 5 -6.25 37.09 -7.22
CA LEU A 5 -5.74 35.94 -6.47
C LEU A 5 -5.91 34.72 -7.38
N GLN A 6 -4.88 34.43 -8.18
CA GLN A 6 -4.70 33.11 -8.73
C GLN A 6 -4.52 32.17 -7.55
N ASN A 7 -5.61 31.55 -7.13
CA ASN A 7 -5.63 30.46 -6.16
C ASN A 7 -4.75 29.34 -6.73
N PRO A 8 -3.59 29.01 -6.13
CA PRO A 8 -2.73 27.97 -6.65
C PRO A 8 -3.38 26.64 -6.29
N LYS A 9 -4.32 26.17 -7.11
CA LYS A 9 -4.52 24.72 -7.21
C LYS A 9 -3.22 24.18 -7.78
N ILE A 10 -2.37 23.75 -6.86
CA ILE A 10 -1.16 22.95 -7.03
C ILE A 10 -1.25 22.20 -8.36
N ARG A 11 -0.33 22.47 -9.29
CA ARG A 11 -0.11 21.52 -10.39
C ARG A 11 0.34 20.24 -9.69
N GLN A 12 -0.56 19.28 -9.55
CA GLN A 12 -0.19 17.92 -9.19
C GLN A 12 0.88 17.52 -10.19
N ASP A 13 2.10 17.31 -9.70
CA ASP A 13 3.11 16.71 -10.54
C ASP A 13 2.64 15.29 -10.81
N GLU A 14 2.11 15.06 -12.02
CA GLU A 14 1.61 13.75 -12.45
C GLU A 14 2.67 12.66 -12.25
N ARG A 15 3.95 13.05 -12.23
CA ARG A 15 5.08 12.16 -11.94
C ARG A 15 4.99 11.54 -10.55
N LEU A 16 4.42 12.21 -9.56
CA LEU A 16 4.28 11.68 -8.20
C LEU A 16 3.01 10.84 -7.99
N SER A 17 2.11 10.79 -8.97
CA SER A 17 0.78 10.17 -8.82
C SER A 17 0.84 8.67 -8.47
N GLU A 18 1.71 7.89 -9.12
CA GLU A 18 1.85 6.46 -8.84
C GLU A 18 2.49 6.21 -7.47
N LEU A 19 3.42 7.07 -7.05
CA LEU A 19 4.06 6.98 -5.74
C LEU A 19 3.10 7.39 -4.61
N ALA A 20 2.29 8.43 -4.82
CA ALA A 20 1.23 8.82 -3.91
C ALA A 20 0.17 7.73 -3.80
N THR A 21 -0.19 7.12 -4.93
CA THR A 21 -1.10 5.96 -4.96
C THR A 21 -0.53 4.79 -4.17
N LEU A 22 0.77 4.50 -4.31
CA LEU A 22 1.45 3.47 -3.52
C LEU A 22 1.39 3.77 -2.02
N GLN A 23 1.68 5.01 -1.61
CA GLN A 23 1.62 5.44 -0.22
C GLN A 23 0.23 5.21 0.38
N VAL A 24 -0.82 5.62 -0.34
CA VAL A 24 -2.21 5.44 0.09
C VAL A 24 -2.54 3.96 0.19
N ARG A 25 -2.12 3.14 -0.77
CA ARG A 25 -2.35 1.68 -0.74
C ARG A 25 -1.68 1.02 0.46
N HIS A 26 -0.45 1.38 0.82
CA HIS A 26 0.17 0.87 2.05
C HIS A 26 -0.61 1.29 3.29
N THR A 27 -1.03 2.55 3.36
CA THR A 27 -1.83 3.06 4.49
C THR A 27 -3.16 2.30 4.62
N ASP A 28 -3.87 2.11 3.50
CA ASP A 28 -5.13 1.36 3.46
C ASP A 28 -4.93 -0.12 3.82
N ALA A 29 -3.87 -0.77 3.32
CA ALA A 29 -3.56 -2.16 3.66
C ALA A 29 -3.30 -2.32 5.16
N ALA A 30 -2.46 -1.47 5.76
CA ALA A 30 -2.20 -1.50 7.20
C ALA A 30 -3.48 -1.34 8.02
N ASN A 31 -4.31 -0.34 7.67
CA ASN A 31 -5.61 -0.14 8.33
C ASN A 31 -6.56 -1.32 8.14
N GLY A 32 -6.57 -1.95 6.95
CA GLY A 32 -7.36 -3.14 6.67
C GLY A 32 -6.94 -4.32 7.54
N TYR A 33 -5.63 -4.56 7.68
CA TYR A 33 -5.10 -5.60 8.54
C TYR A 33 -5.36 -5.33 10.03
N ASP A 34 -5.23 -4.09 10.49
CA ASP A 34 -5.58 -3.68 11.85
C ASP A 34 -7.07 -3.91 12.15
N ALA A 35 -7.96 -3.65 11.19
CA ALA A 35 -9.37 -3.97 11.32
C ALA A 35 -9.62 -5.49 11.36
N GLY A 36 -8.96 -6.26 10.48
CA GLY A 36 -9.04 -7.72 10.45
C GLY A 36 -8.58 -8.38 11.75
N LEU A 37 -7.58 -7.81 12.43
CA LEU A 37 -7.08 -8.31 13.72
C LEU A 37 -8.13 -8.36 14.83
N GLN A 38 -9.16 -7.51 14.76
CA GLN A 38 -10.22 -7.45 15.77
C GLN A 38 -11.08 -8.71 15.79
N ASN A 39 -11.25 -9.35 14.62
CA ASN A 39 -12.12 -10.50 14.43
C ASN A 39 -11.36 -11.79 14.06
N ALA A 40 -10.07 -11.68 13.75
CA ALA A 40 -9.23 -12.83 13.41
C ALA A 40 -9.08 -13.84 14.56
N ASP A 41 -8.95 -15.11 14.22
CA ASP A 41 -8.55 -16.20 15.09
C ASP A 41 -7.03 -16.14 15.35
N GLU A 42 -6.59 -16.76 16.45
CA GLU A 42 -5.19 -16.74 16.89
C GLU A 42 -4.20 -17.30 15.87
N THR A 43 -4.66 -18.14 14.93
CA THR A 43 -3.82 -18.73 13.88
C THR A 43 -3.37 -17.69 12.84
N ILE A 44 -4.22 -16.73 12.51
CA ILE A 44 -3.95 -15.75 11.44
C ILE A 44 -3.52 -14.38 11.99
N LYS A 45 -3.80 -14.08 13.27
CA LYS A 45 -3.35 -12.84 13.92
C LYS A 45 -1.85 -12.53 13.74
N PRO A 46 -0.91 -13.49 13.86
CA PRO A 46 0.51 -13.20 13.64
C PRO A 46 0.80 -12.69 12.23
N VAL A 47 0.14 -13.27 11.22
CA VAL A 47 0.28 -12.86 9.81
C VAL A 47 -0.26 -11.45 9.61
N LEU A 48 -1.46 -11.16 10.10
CA LEU A 48 -2.07 -9.83 9.97
C LEU A 48 -1.25 -8.73 10.67
N ARG A 49 -0.70 -8.99 11.87
CA ARG A 49 0.19 -8.03 12.56
C ARG A 49 1.44 -7.76 11.74
N ARG A 50 2.08 -8.82 11.24
CA ARG A 50 3.30 -8.71 10.43
C ARG A 50 3.06 -7.90 9.16
N LEU A 51 1.96 -8.16 8.45
CA LEU A 51 1.58 -7.40 7.26
C LEU A 51 1.25 -5.94 7.62
N SER A 52 0.46 -5.69 8.67
CA SER A 52 0.15 -4.33 9.12
C SER A 52 1.41 -3.50 9.39
N ASP A 53 2.33 -4.03 10.19
CA ASP A 53 3.57 -3.33 10.54
C ASP A 53 4.48 -3.10 9.32
N MET A 54 4.55 -4.08 8.41
CA MET A 54 5.29 -3.95 7.15
C MET A 54 4.72 -2.81 6.30
N HIS A 55 3.40 -2.77 6.08
CA HIS A 55 2.77 -1.74 5.28
C HIS A 55 2.88 -0.35 5.92
N ARG A 56 2.76 -0.24 7.25
CA ARG A 56 2.98 1.04 7.95
C ARG A 56 4.40 1.56 7.72
N HIS A 57 5.39 0.68 7.82
CA HIS A 57 6.78 1.03 7.56
C HIS A 57 7.01 1.47 6.11
N PHE A 58 6.38 0.81 5.13
CA PHE A 58 6.48 1.18 3.72
C PHE A 58 5.76 2.49 3.41
N ALA A 59 4.58 2.73 3.98
CA ALA A 59 3.87 4.00 3.87
C ALA A 59 4.74 5.18 4.33
N GLU A 60 5.48 5.03 5.43
CA GLU A 60 6.40 6.06 5.93
C GLU A 60 7.58 6.30 4.98
N GLN A 61 8.19 5.24 4.45
CA GLN A 61 9.29 5.36 3.49
C GLN A 61 8.84 6.07 2.21
N THR A 62 7.71 5.65 1.65
CA THR A 62 7.13 6.22 0.43
C THR A 62 6.73 7.68 0.64
N ALA A 63 6.19 8.03 1.81
CA ALA A 63 5.90 9.42 2.17
C ALA A 63 7.16 10.29 2.22
N ARG A 64 8.30 9.78 2.70
CA ARG A 64 9.57 10.52 2.71
C ARG A 64 10.06 10.83 1.29
N ILE A 65 9.91 9.88 0.36
CA ILE A 65 10.24 10.10 -1.05
C ILE A 65 9.31 11.17 -1.63
N LEU A 66 8.00 11.10 -1.38
CA LEU A 66 7.07 12.14 -1.84
C LEU A 66 7.46 13.54 -1.35
N VAL A 67 7.79 13.69 -0.06
CA VAL A 67 8.24 14.96 0.51
C VAL A 67 9.56 15.44 -0.09
N ALA A 68 10.51 14.53 -0.35
CA ALA A 68 11.79 14.86 -1.00
C ALA A 68 11.60 15.44 -2.42
N HIS A 69 10.52 15.04 -3.10
CA HIS A 69 10.12 15.57 -4.41
C HIS A 69 9.13 16.76 -4.32
N ASN A 70 9.03 17.42 -3.16
CA ASN A 70 8.13 18.55 -2.89
C ASN A 70 6.63 18.20 -2.95
N GLY A 71 6.29 16.92 -2.77
CA GLY A 71 4.93 16.51 -2.49
C GLY A 71 4.51 16.97 -1.10
N GLU A 72 3.28 17.47 -0.98
CA GLU A 72 2.69 17.90 0.29
C GLU A 72 1.43 17.08 0.57
N PRO A 73 1.31 16.44 1.75
CA PRO A 73 0.07 15.75 2.11
C PRO A 73 -1.08 16.74 2.28
N ASP A 74 -2.30 16.21 2.21
CA ASP A 74 -3.53 16.92 2.56
C ASP A 74 -3.52 17.33 4.05
N PRO A 75 -4.39 18.28 4.48
CA PRO A 75 -4.41 18.75 5.87
C PRO A 75 -4.63 17.66 6.92
N ASP A 76 -5.20 16.52 6.53
CA ASP A 76 -5.40 15.35 7.38
C ASP A 76 -4.20 14.38 7.39
N GLY A 77 -3.12 14.72 6.68
CA GLY A 77 -1.90 13.92 6.52
C GLY A 77 -1.99 12.84 5.44
N SER A 78 -3.14 12.70 4.76
CA SER A 78 -3.30 11.74 3.66
C SER A 78 -2.70 12.27 2.35
N TRP A 79 -2.54 11.38 1.38
CA TRP A 79 -2.07 11.74 0.03
C TRP A 79 -3.18 11.61 -1.01
N LEU A 80 -4.44 11.58 -0.57
CA LEU A 80 -5.59 11.23 -1.42
C LEU A 80 -5.81 12.23 -2.56
N SER A 81 -5.53 13.51 -2.36
CA SER A 81 -5.66 14.49 -3.43
C SER A 81 -4.73 14.19 -4.60
N TRP A 82 -3.55 13.60 -4.37
CA TRP A 82 -2.56 13.25 -5.38
C TRP A 82 -2.89 11.98 -6.17
N VAL A 83 -3.82 11.18 -5.64
CA VAL A 83 -4.19 9.89 -6.22
C VAL A 83 -5.19 10.09 -7.35
N HIS A 84 -5.00 9.36 -8.46
CA HIS A 84 -6.00 9.33 -9.53
C HIS A 84 -7.33 8.75 -9.00
N ARG A 85 -8.46 9.34 -9.45
CA ARG A 85 -9.84 8.98 -9.06
C ARG A 85 -10.20 7.48 -9.13
N SER A 86 -9.34 6.69 -9.75
CA SER A 86 -9.40 5.24 -9.95
C SER A 86 -9.12 4.41 -8.70
N VAL A 87 -8.63 5.00 -7.61
CA VAL A 87 -8.41 4.27 -6.37
C VAL A 87 -9.68 4.24 -5.54
N MET A 88 -10.40 3.13 -5.63
CA MET A 88 -11.32 2.75 -4.55
C MET A 88 -10.45 2.37 -3.36
N ALA A 89 -10.54 3.14 -2.27
CA ALA A 89 -9.89 2.80 -1.01
C ALA A 89 -10.21 1.34 -0.67
N ALA A 90 -9.20 0.53 -0.34
CA ALA A 90 -9.37 -0.89 -0.03
C ALA A 90 -10.01 -1.11 1.36
N ARG A 91 -10.89 -0.19 1.77
CA ARG A 91 -11.61 -0.26 3.04
C ARG A 91 -12.68 -1.33 2.92
N GLY A 92 -12.41 -2.49 3.53
CA GLY A 92 -13.41 -3.54 3.77
C GLY A 92 -13.22 -4.85 3.02
N MET A 93 -12.02 -5.19 2.56
CA MET A 93 -11.80 -6.45 1.81
C MET A 93 -11.46 -7.68 2.68
N ILE A 94 -11.39 -7.55 4.00
CA ILE A 94 -11.05 -8.67 4.90
C ILE A 94 -12.29 -9.07 5.69
N ASP A 95 -13.16 -9.83 5.02
CA ASP A 95 -14.29 -10.51 5.66
C ASP A 95 -13.87 -11.95 5.97
N GLY A 96 -13.68 -12.27 7.24
CA GLY A 96 -13.41 -13.64 7.70
C GLY A 96 -12.69 -13.71 9.04
N LEU A 97 -12.78 -14.87 9.70
CA LEU A 97 -12.23 -15.08 11.04
C LEU A 97 -10.93 -15.92 11.01
N GLY A 98 -10.75 -16.82 10.04
CA GLY A 98 -9.63 -17.77 10.02
C GLY A 98 -8.80 -17.74 8.73
N THR A 99 -8.22 -18.88 8.36
CA THR A 99 -7.39 -19.07 7.15
C THR A 99 -8.15 -18.85 5.84
N ASP A 100 -9.48 -18.71 5.88
CA ASP A 100 -10.31 -18.41 4.73
C ASP A 100 -10.06 -17.01 4.16
N ILE A 101 -9.43 -16.11 4.93
CA ILE A 101 -9.05 -14.78 4.46
C ILE A 101 -7.81 -14.78 3.56
N ILE A 102 -7.00 -15.86 3.57
CA ILE A 102 -5.69 -15.91 2.88
C ILE A 102 -5.78 -15.56 1.39
N PRO A 103 -6.75 -16.06 0.59
CA PRO A 103 -6.89 -15.66 -0.81
C PRO A 103 -7.12 -14.14 -0.97
N GLY A 104 -7.90 -13.54 -0.08
CA GLY A 104 -8.13 -12.09 -0.05
C GLY A 104 -6.86 -11.30 0.29
N LEU A 105 -6.05 -11.80 1.22
CA LEU A 105 -4.73 -11.22 1.54
C LEU A 105 -3.81 -11.27 0.30
N ILE A 106 -3.71 -12.43 -0.36
CA ILE A 106 -2.90 -12.61 -1.57
C ILE A 106 -3.31 -11.64 -2.67
N ASP A 107 -4.61 -11.50 -2.92
CA ASP A 107 -5.12 -10.57 -3.93
C ASP A 107 -4.86 -9.11 -3.54
N GLY A 108 -4.92 -8.79 -2.25
CA GLY A 108 -4.54 -7.48 -1.72
C GLY A 108 -3.07 -7.16 -2.01
N GLU A 109 -2.18 -8.06 -1.63
CA GLU A 109 -0.73 -7.91 -1.80
C GLU A 109 -0.32 -7.82 -3.28
N LYS A 110 -0.93 -8.61 -4.16
CA LYS A 110 -0.71 -8.51 -5.62
C LYS A 110 -1.02 -7.11 -6.17
N ARG A 111 -2.09 -6.48 -5.71
CA ARG A 111 -2.46 -5.11 -6.16
C ARG A 111 -1.47 -4.07 -5.64
N VAL A 112 -0.88 -4.28 -4.46
CA VAL A 112 0.19 -3.40 -3.97
C VAL A 112 1.46 -3.61 -4.80
N LEU A 113 1.81 -4.87 -5.11
CA LEU A 113 2.95 -5.20 -5.96
C LEU A 113 2.86 -4.54 -7.34
N GLU A 114 1.72 -4.66 -8.01
CA GLU A 114 1.46 -3.99 -9.29
C GLU A 114 1.64 -2.47 -9.20
N GLN A 115 1.28 -1.85 -8.07
CA GLN A 115 1.44 -0.42 -7.86
C GLN A 115 2.92 -0.04 -7.65
N ILE A 116 3.71 -0.88 -6.97
CA ILE A 116 5.16 -0.68 -6.85
C ILE A 116 5.83 -0.74 -8.22
N ASP A 117 5.44 -1.70 -9.06
CA ASP A 117 5.98 -1.82 -10.42
C ASP A 117 5.69 -0.57 -11.25
N ARG A 118 4.46 -0.04 -11.20
CA ARG A 118 4.11 1.24 -11.86
C ARG A 118 4.93 2.42 -11.34
N ALA A 119 5.19 2.48 -10.04
CA ALA A 119 6.08 3.50 -9.49
C ALA A 119 7.51 3.31 -10.02
N LEU A 120 8.03 2.09 -10.08
CA LEU A 120 9.37 1.76 -10.56
C LEU A 120 9.57 1.97 -12.07
N GLU A 121 8.51 1.93 -12.88
CA GLU A 121 8.54 2.29 -14.31
C GLU A 121 8.91 3.75 -14.54
N GLN A 122 8.72 4.61 -13.53
CA GLN A 122 9.09 6.01 -13.61
C GLN A 122 10.61 6.18 -13.44
N THR A 123 11.21 6.97 -14.34
CA THR A 123 12.67 7.04 -14.50
C THR A 123 13.35 8.15 -13.72
N HIS A 124 12.61 8.87 -12.88
CA HIS A 124 13.09 10.09 -12.23
C HIS A 124 13.49 9.93 -10.76
N TRP A 125 13.39 8.72 -10.23
CA TRP A 125 13.85 8.39 -8.90
C TRP A 125 15.37 8.37 -8.81
N ALA A 126 15.91 8.88 -7.73
CA ALA A 126 17.31 8.71 -7.40
C ALA A 126 17.63 7.23 -7.10
N ASP A 127 18.90 6.84 -7.19
CA ASP A 127 19.33 5.44 -7.03
C ASP A 127 19.02 4.85 -5.65
N ASP A 128 19.02 5.68 -4.60
CA ASP A 128 18.65 5.29 -3.24
C ASP A 128 17.14 5.15 -3.08
N GLU A 129 16.35 6.07 -3.64
CA GLU A 129 14.88 5.97 -3.68
C GLU A 129 14.41 4.74 -4.46
N ARG A 130 15.04 4.47 -5.61
CA ARG A 130 14.76 3.27 -6.41
C ARG A 130 15.09 1.99 -5.65
N ARG A 131 16.18 1.99 -4.88
CA ARG A 131 16.55 0.86 -4.00
C ARG A 131 15.53 0.62 -2.89
N VAL A 132 14.97 1.69 -2.33
CA VAL A 132 13.86 1.59 -1.36
C VAL A 132 12.65 0.90 -2.00
N LEU A 133 12.20 1.36 -3.17
CA LEU A 133 11.06 0.78 -3.86
C LEU A 133 11.29 -0.69 -4.26
N ILE A 134 12.48 -1.03 -4.74
CA ILE A 134 12.87 -2.42 -5.02
C ILE A 134 12.83 -3.27 -3.74
N SER A 135 13.36 -2.77 -2.63
CA SER A 135 13.32 -3.49 -1.35
C SER A 135 11.89 -3.74 -0.86
N GLN A 136 10.95 -2.82 -1.12
CA GLN A 136 9.54 -3.04 -0.80
C GLN A 136 8.94 -4.13 -1.70
N ARG A 137 9.21 -4.08 -3.01
CA ARG A 137 8.76 -5.09 -3.98
C ARG A 137 9.20 -6.49 -3.58
N ASP A 138 10.51 -6.67 -3.38
CA ASP A 138 11.12 -7.96 -3.07
C ASP A 138 10.56 -8.52 -1.74
N ARG A 139 10.24 -7.64 -0.78
CA ARG A 139 9.64 -8.04 0.49
C ARG A 139 8.18 -8.48 0.34
N ILE A 140 7.39 -7.80 -0.49
CA ILE A 140 6.00 -8.21 -0.80
C ILE A 140 5.99 -9.54 -1.56
N GLU A 141 6.89 -9.74 -2.51
CA GLU A 141 7.04 -11.03 -3.21
C GLU A 141 7.34 -12.17 -2.24
N ALA A 142 8.21 -11.95 -1.25
CA ALA A 142 8.48 -12.93 -0.20
C ALA A 142 7.24 -13.24 0.66
N GLU A 143 6.47 -12.23 1.06
CA GLU A 143 5.22 -12.44 1.80
C GLU A 143 4.16 -13.17 0.97
N LEU A 144 4.03 -12.84 -0.32
CA LEU A 144 3.16 -13.56 -1.24
C LEU A 144 3.54 -15.04 -1.33
N ALA A 145 4.84 -15.35 -1.39
CA ALA A 145 5.29 -16.74 -1.39
C ALA A 145 4.90 -17.48 -0.09
N GLU A 146 5.03 -16.83 1.07
CA GLU A 146 4.59 -17.39 2.36
C GLU A 146 3.07 -17.63 2.39
N LEU A 147 2.27 -16.64 1.98
CA LEU A 147 0.81 -16.74 1.95
C LEU A 147 0.33 -17.84 0.99
N ASN A 148 0.95 -17.97 -0.18
CA ASN A 148 0.64 -19.05 -1.12
C ASN A 148 0.97 -20.42 -0.52
N GLY A 149 2.09 -20.55 0.23
CA GLY A 149 2.42 -21.77 0.97
C GLY A 149 1.32 -22.13 1.97
N MET A 150 0.86 -21.15 2.77
CA MET A 150 -0.24 -21.36 3.73
C MET A 150 -1.55 -21.76 3.04
N GLN A 151 -1.85 -21.19 1.88
CA GLN A 151 -3.05 -21.55 1.11
C GLN A 151 -2.98 -23.00 0.61
N LEU A 152 -1.84 -23.44 0.11
CA LEU A 152 -1.64 -24.82 -0.35
C LEU A 152 -1.78 -25.82 0.79
N ASP A 153 -1.22 -25.51 1.97
CA ASP A 153 -1.34 -26.36 3.16
C ASP A 153 -2.81 -26.47 3.59
N ARG A 154 -3.58 -25.38 3.56
CA ARG A 154 -5.02 -25.39 3.83
C ARG A 154 -5.78 -26.29 2.85
N ASP A 155 -5.52 -26.13 1.56
CA ASP A 155 -6.23 -26.86 0.50
C ASP A 155 -5.87 -28.36 0.49
N GLY A 156 -4.66 -28.72 0.93
CA GLY A 156 -4.19 -30.10 1.05
C GLY A 156 -4.75 -30.88 2.25
N VAL A 157 -5.22 -30.20 3.31
CA VAL A 157 -5.82 -30.84 4.50
C VAL A 157 -7.29 -31.24 4.27
N GLY A 158 -7.91 -30.76 3.19
CA GLY A 158 -9.32 -31.02 2.86
C GLY A 158 -9.60 -32.09 1.79
N SER A 159 -8.59 -32.86 1.34
CA SER A 159 -8.74 -33.94 0.34
C SER A 159 -8.72 -35.35 0.94
#